data_AF-A0A0T5ZPR0-F1
#
_entry.id   AF-A0A0T5ZPR0-F1
#
_cell.length_a   1.000
_cell.length_b   1.000
_cell.length_c   1.000
_cell.angle_alpha   90.00
_cell.angle_beta   90.00
_cell.angle_gamma   90.00
#
_symmetry.space_group_name_H-M   'P 1'
#
loop_
_entity.id
_entity.type
_entity.pdbx_description
1 polymer ?
#
loop_
_entity_poly.entity_id
_entity_poly.type
_entity_poly.pdbx_seq_one_letter_code
_entity_poly.pdbx_strand_id
1 'polypeptide(L)'
;MYPYCDIKKELETGSRINIWKQDPSVRGLGVRTTYIHNKVNPGPSDSQIAIKGLPTAYPDSNGDFLFPSPEPHIVEDIYNPPEITVVEQKFDAAHTYAVVRKVLTMYQRVLGREIKWAWNTGSNDEPLEIYPHANKGRTAYYDRSLKSLRFEYFHILGKYSVFSCRSLDVVSHETGHAILDALKPSWNITEPGRRISLEIAALQEALCDLTSIFFALSQLDLVEYIISETKANLHHVDNILAIWSEQLEVIPGYGGARNAINNYKLGEVDSEVHRISQVLTGAVYDTLADIFNANKNPEFRDDAETLYLVSQYILGVVIRSVINSPEIKVSFADVANEMIRITKEDGHQDYAEFIRINFIYREILTTDGAASTHNNFSHLIADYKGCCGTLNGAAVSK
;
A
#
# COMPACT_ATOMS: atom_id res chain seq x y z
N MET A 1 17.88 1.22 17.14
CA MET A 1 17.90 -0.05 17.88
C MET A 1 16.57 -0.15 18.63
N TYR A 2 15.62 -0.93 18.14
CA TYR A 2 14.26 -0.99 18.71
C TYR A 2 14.26 -1.78 20.03
N PRO A 3 13.63 -1.27 21.11
CA PRO A 3 13.55 -2.00 22.37
C PRO A 3 12.62 -3.20 22.20
N TYR A 4 13.17 -4.40 22.32
CA TYR A 4 12.38 -5.63 22.46
C TYR A 4 11.54 -5.53 23.73
N CYS A 5 10.21 -5.53 23.59
CA CYS A 5 9.30 -5.70 24.72
C CYS A 5 9.34 -7.17 25.15
N ASP A 6 9.91 -7.43 26.33
CA ASP A 6 9.94 -8.74 26.99
C ASP A 6 8.54 -9.12 27.51
N ILE A 7 7.69 -9.60 26.60
CA ILE A 7 6.54 -10.42 26.97
C ILE A 7 6.59 -11.67 26.09
N LYS A 8 7.14 -12.76 26.65
CA LYS A 8 6.95 -14.12 26.10
C LYS A 8 5.49 -14.51 26.26
N LYS A 9 4.63 -13.99 25.40
CA LYS A 9 3.33 -14.60 25.12
C LYS A 9 3.67 -15.95 24.46
N GLU A 10 3.12 -17.07 24.95
CA GLU A 10 3.19 -18.32 24.20
C GLU A 10 2.69 -18.02 22.79
N LEU A 11 3.57 -18.17 21.80
CA LEU A 11 3.19 -17.96 20.41
C LEU A 11 2.28 -19.11 20.05
N GLU A 12 0.97 -18.86 19.99
CA GLU A 12 0.04 -19.74 19.29
C GLU A 12 0.66 -20.06 17.92
N THR A 13 0.60 -21.33 17.51
CA THR A 13 1.13 -21.74 16.21
C THR A 13 0.39 -20.97 15.12
N GLY A 14 1.12 -20.11 14.40
CA GLY A 14 0.56 -19.31 13.31
C GLY A 14 0.19 -20.18 12.10
N SER A 15 -0.27 -19.53 11.03
CA SER A 15 -0.77 -20.19 9.83
C SER A 15 0.12 -19.93 8.62
N ARG A 16 0.33 -20.94 7.78
CA ARG A 16 0.86 -20.79 6.43
C ARG A 16 -0.29 -20.48 5.47
N ILE A 17 -0.08 -19.51 4.59
CA ILE A 17 -1.09 -19.04 3.62
C ILE A 17 -0.43 -18.86 2.26
N ASN A 18 -1.07 -19.34 1.19
CA ASN A 18 -0.62 -19.04 -0.16
C ASN A 18 -1.08 -17.65 -0.58
N ILE A 19 -0.15 -16.86 -1.14
CA ILE A 19 -0.40 -15.50 -1.63
C ILE A 19 0.24 -15.28 -2.98
N TRP A 20 -0.36 -14.45 -3.83
CA TRP A 20 0.32 -13.89 -4.99
C TRP A 20 1.56 -13.10 -4.55
N LYS A 21 2.64 -13.24 -5.32
CA LYS A 21 3.90 -12.50 -5.11
C LYS A 21 3.81 -11.04 -5.52
N GLN A 22 3.05 -10.75 -6.56
CA GLN A 22 2.72 -9.42 -7.02
C GLN A 22 1.36 -9.51 -7.72
N ASP A 23 0.88 -8.44 -8.34
CA ASP A 23 -0.17 -8.49 -9.35
C ASP A 23 -0.01 -9.73 -10.27
N PRO A 24 -1.05 -10.58 -10.44
CA PRO A 24 -0.97 -11.75 -11.33
C PRO A 24 -0.67 -11.43 -12.80
N SER A 25 -0.72 -10.16 -13.26
CA SER A 25 -0.23 -9.77 -14.60
C SER A 25 1.30 -9.73 -14.69
N VAL A 26 2.00 -9.57 -13.57
CA VAL A 26 3.46 -9.60 -13.52
C VAL A 26 3.94 -11.03 -13.72
N ARG A 27 4.52 -11.29 -14.90
CA ARG A 27 4.92 -12.64 -15.31
C ARG A 27 6.13 -13.14 -14.51
N GLY A 28 6.10 -14.42 -14.15
CA GLY A 28 7.28 -15.14 -13.61
C GLY A 28 7.39 -15.18 -12.09
N LEU A 29 6.60 -14.38 -11.34
CA LEU A 29 6.65 -14.39 -9.87
C LEU A 29 5.72 -15.44 -9.24
N GLY A 30 4.49 -15.57 -9.77
CA GLY A 30 3.51 -16.57 -9.32
C GLY A 30 3.07 -16.39 -7.87
N VAL A 31 2.86 -17.51 -7.17
CA VAL A 31 2.45 -17.54 -5.76
C VAL A 31 3.56 -18.01 -4.84
N ARG A 32 3.46 -17.66 -3.56
CA ARG A 32 4.32 -18.19 -2.49
C ARG A 32 3.51 -18.54 -1.26
N THR A 33 4.05 -19.44 -0.46
CA THR A 33 3.57 -19.66 0.90
C THR A 33 4.23 -18.64 1.84
N THR A 34 3.42 -17.91 2.60
CA THR A 34 3.87 -17.01 3.66
C THR A 34 3.42 -17.51 5.02
N TYR A 35 4.15 -17.14 6.07
CA TYR A 35 3.75 -17.36 7.46
C TYR A 35 3.06 -16.13 8.05
N ILE A 36 1.93 -16.35 8.73
CA ILE A 36 1.24 -15.38 9.58
C ILE A 36 1.39 -15.83 11.02
N HIS A 37 2.11 -15.06 11.83
CA HIS A 37 2.42 -15.40 13.21
C HIS A 37 1.21 -15.30 14.17
N ASN A 38 0.15 -14.58 13.78
CA ASN A 38 -1.10 -14.53 14.52
C ASN A 38 -1.92 -15.79 14.25
N LYS A 39 -2.72 -16.20 15.22
CA LYS A 39 -3.78 -17.18 14.99
C LYS A 39 -4.79 -16.63 13.98
N VAL A 40 -5.14 -17.47 13.00
CA VAL A 40 -6.11 -17.14 11.95
C VAL A 40 -7.33 -18.04 12.10
N ASN A 41 -8.50 -17.44 12.34
CA ASN A 41 -9.76 -18.17 12.49
C ASN A 41 -10.38 -18.54 11.12
N PRO A 42 -11.28 -19.54 11.05
CA PRO A 42 -12.03 -19.86 9.83
C PRO A 42 -12.79 -18.66 9.27
N GLY A 43 -12.87 -18.57 7.95
CA GLY A 43 -13.23 -17.31 7.28
C GLY A 43 -12.17 -16.28 7.66
N PRO A 44 -10.95 -16.37 7.07
CA PRO A 44 -9.71 -15.81 7.61
C PRO A 44 -9.94 -14.51 8.36
N SER A 45 -9.77 -14.59 9.68
CA SER A 45 -10.12 -13.49 10.59
C SER A 45 -9.34 -13.54 11.91
N ASP A 46 -9.21 -12.39 12.53
CA ASP A 46 -8.70 -12.18 13.88
C ASP A 46 -9.44 -11.02 14.58
N SER A 47 -8.91 -10.49 15.68
CA SER A 47 -9.55 -9.40 16.43
C SER A 47 -9.56 -8.05 15.71
N GLN A 48 -8.75 -7.86 14.67
CA GLN A 48 -8.65 -6.61 13.92
C GLN A 48 -9.21 -6.73 12.50
N ILE A 49 -9.24 -7.92 11.90
CA ILE A 49 -9.57 -8.10 10.48
C ILE A 49 -10.54 -9.28 10.30
N ALA A 50 -11.53 -9.15 9.41
CA ALA A 50 -12.42 -10.25 9.05
C ALA A 50 -12.80 -10.27 7.56
N ILE A 51 -12.61 -11.41 6.89
CA ILE A 51 -13.10 -11.63 5.52
C ILE A 51 -14.62 -11.85 5.51
N LYS A 52 -15.30 -11.23 4.55
CA LYS A 52 -16.75 -11.28 4.31
C LYS A 52 -17.06 -11.50 2.83
N GLY A 53 -18.31 -11.87 2.54
CA GLY A 53 -18.84 -11.95 1.17
C GLY A 53 -18.43 -13.18 0.35
N LEU A 54 -17.60 -14.07 0.88
CA LEU A 54 -17.18 -15.32 0.24
C LEU A 54 -17.48 -16.54 1.11
N PRO A 55 -17.53 -17.76 0.52
CA PRO A 55 -17.62 -19.00 1.28
C PRO A 55 -16.51 -19.10 2.34
N THR A 56 -16.85 -19.66 3.50
CA THR A 56 -15.89 -19.80 4.60
C THR A 56 -14.71 -20.69 4.18
N ALA A 57 -13.52 -20.10 4.16
CA ALA A 57 -12.26 -20.83 4.04
C ALA A 57 -11.88 -21.39 5.42
N TYR A 58 -11.78 -22.71 5.54
CA TYR A 58 -11.33 -23.38 6.75
C TYR A 58 -9.86 -23.79 6.60
N PRO A 59 -9.05 -23.72 7.67
CA PRO A 59 -7.70 -24.24 7.63
C PRO A 59 -7.69 -25.78 7.50
N ASP A 60 -6.55 -26.33 7.05
CA ASP A 60 -6.27 -27.76 7.08
C ASP A 60 -6.01 -28.26 8.52
N SER A 61 -5.66 -29.55 8.65
CA SER A 61 -5.36 -30.16 9.96
C SER A 61 -4.14 -29.56 10.69
N ASN A 62 -3.28 -28.81 9.98
CA ASN A 62 -2.13 -28.12 10.54
C ASN A 62 -2.43 -26.66 10.90
N GLY A 63 -3.66 -26.18 10.65
CA GLY A 63 -3.99 -24.77 10.84
C GLY A 63 -3.63 -23.88 9.66
N ASP A 64 -3.35 -24.45 8.49
CA ASP A 64 -2.87 -23.71 7.32
C ASP A 64 -3.96 -23.49 6.25
N PHE A 65 -3.85 -22.38 5.50
CA PHE A 65 -4.76 -22.00 4.42
C PHE A 65 -4.05 -22.12 3.06
N LEU A 66 -3.67 -23.36 2.71
CA LEU A 66 -2.90 -23.68 1.49
C LEU A 66 -3.82 -24.05 0.32
N PHE A 67 -4.75 -23.17 -0.03
CA PHE A 67 -5.55 -23.34 -1.24
C PHE A 67 -4.66 -23.24 -2.48
N PRO A 68 -4.92 -24.03 -3.54
CA PRO A 68 -4.21 -23.89 -4.80
C PRO A 68 -4.50 -22.52 -5.42
N SER A 69 -3.52 -21.95 -6.11
CA SER A 69 -3.69 -20.68 -6.81
C SER A 69 -4.67 -20.82 -7.97
N PRO A 70 -5.50 -19.80 -8.23
CA PRO A 70 -6.29 -19.70 -9.45
C PRO A 70 -5.37 -19.77 -10.67
N GLU A 71 -5.72 -20.58 -11.65
CA GLU A 71 -5.13 -20.49 -12.99
C GLU A 71 -5.76 -19.30 -13.73
N PRO A 72 -5.08 -18.67 -14.71
CA PRO A 72 -5.70 -17.66 -15.54
C PRO A 72 -6.95 -18.23 -16.21
N HIS A 73 -8.14 -17.69 -15.86
CA HIS A 73 -9.38 -18.10 -16.50
C HIS A 73 -9.38 -17.59 -17.93
N ILE A 74 -9.10 -18.46 -18.90
CA ILE A 74 -9.47 -18.24 -20.30
C ILE A 74 -10.94 -18.62 -20.41
N VAL A 75 -11.79 -17.60 -20.43
CA VAL A 75 -13.22 -17.77 -20.67
C VAL A 75 -13.42 -18.07 -22.16
N GLU A 76 -13.85 -19.30 -22.46
CA GLU A 76 -14.12 -19.75 -23.83
C GLU A 76 -15.44 -19.18 -24.37
N ASP A 77 -16.43 -18.91 -23.49
CA ASP A 77 -17.72 -18.30 -23.81
C ASP A 77 -17.86 -16.90 -23.20
N ILE A 78 -17.65 -15.89 -24.04
CA ILE A 78 -17.72 -14.47 -23.65
C ILE A 78 -19.10 -14.04 -23.10
N TYR A 79 -20.16 -14.77 -23.46
CA TYR A 79 -21.53 -14.46 -23.05
C TYR A 79 -21.92 -15.17 -21.74
N ASN A 80 -21.17 -16.19 -21.34
CA ASN A 80 -21.40 -16.94 -20.12
C ASN A 80 -20.06 -17.30 -19.44
N PRO A 81 -19.40 -16.32 -18.78
CA PRO A 81 -18.11 -16.57 -18.16
C PRO A 81 -18.23 -17.66 -17.07
N PRO A 82 -17.27 -18.61 -17.00
CA PRO A 82 -17.27 -19.63 -15.98
C PRO A 82 -17.31 -18.99 -14.59
N GLU A 83 -18.18 -19.52 -13.73
CA GLU A 83 -18.21 -19.13 -12.33
C GLU A 83 -16.87 -19.50 -11.68
N ILE A 84 -16.30 -18.54 -10.95
CA ILE A 84 -15.09 -18.76 -10.14
C ILE A 84 -15.37 -19.89 -9.17
N THR A 85 -14.48 -20.88 -9.10
CA THR A 85 -14.72 -22.04 -8.24
C THR A 85 -14.68 -21.65 -6.77
N VAL A 86 -15.36 -22.44 -5.93
CA VAL A 86 -15.29 -22.25 -4.46
C VAL A 86 -13.86 -22.35 -3.94
N VAL A 87 -12.99 -23.14 -4.59
CA VAL A 87 -11.58 -23.28 -4.21
C VAL A 87 -10.82 -21.97 -4.45
N GLU A 88 -11.06 -21.33 -5.59
CA GLU A 88 -10.44 -20.04 -5.93
C GLU A 88 -10.97 -18.92 -5.04
N GLN A 89 -12.26 -18.91 -4.73
CA GLN A 89 -12.83 -17.97 -3.75
C GLN A 89 -12.18 -18.13 -2.36
N LYS A 90 -11.88 -19.37 -1.95
CA LYS A 90 -11.17 -19.64 -0.69
C LYS A 90 -9.71 -19.20 -0.74
N PHE A 91 -9.04 -19.37 -1.89
CA PHE A 91 -7.71 -18.80 -2.12
C PHE A 91 -7.76 -17.27 -2.01
N ASP A 92 -8.68 -16.60 -2.72
CA ASP A 92 -8.80 -15.14 -2.71
C ASP A 92 -9.06 -14.63 -1.29
N ALA A 93 -9.97 -15.28 -0.53
CA ALA A 93 -10.22 -14.99 0.87
C ALA A 93 -8.96 -15.07 1.74
N ALA A 94 -8.20 -16.17 1.64
CA ALA A 94 -6.98 -16.37 2.43
C ALA A 94 -5.86 -15.40 2.00
N HIS A 95 -5.71 -15.19 0.70
CA HIS A 95 -4.72 -14.30 0.12
C HIS A 95 -4.93 -12.87 0.58
N THR A 96 -6.13 -12.31 0.36
CA THR A 96 -6.42 -10.92 0.73
C THR A 96 -6.25 -10.71 2.24
N TYR A 97 -6.74 -11.63 3.08
CA TYR A 97 -6.50 -11.57 4.53
C TYR A 97 -5.01 -11.52 4.87
N ALA A 98 -4.20 -12.40 4.30
CA ALA A 98 -2.77 -12.47 4.57
C ALA A 98 -2.05 -11.17 4.18
N VAL A 99 -2.41 -10.56 3.05
CA VAL A 99 -1.82 -9.28 2.63
C VAL A 99 -2.17 -8.17 3.61
N VAL A 100 -3.47 -7.95 3.91
CA VAL A 100 -3.91 -6.92 4.88
C VAL A 100 -3.24 -7.14 6.23
N ARG A 101 -3.19 -8.40 6.70
CA ARG A 101 -2.61 -8.75 8.00
C ARG A 101 -1.12 -8.43 8.08
N LYS A 102 -0.36 -8.70 7.01
CA LYS A 102 1.08 -8.42 6.97
C LYS A 102 1.37 -6.93 6.83
N VAL A 103 0.57 -6.17 6.07
CA VAL A 103 0.67 -4.70 6.02
C VAL A 103 0.42 -4.10 7.41
N LEU A 104 -0.67 -4.51 8.09
CA LEU A 104 -0.95 -4.04 9.44
C LEU A 104 0.15 -4.42 10.43
N THR A 105 0.73 -5.63 10.30
CA THR A 105 1.88 -6.06 11.10
C THR A 105 3.12 -5.19 10.85
N MET A 106 3.39 -4.84 9.59
CA MET A 106 4.52 -3.99 9.20
C MET A 106 4.43 -2.63 9.92
N TYR A 107 3.27 -1.97 9.89
CA TYR A 107 3.06 -0.72 10.62
C TYR A 107 3.19 -0.89 12.13
N GLN A 108 2.54 -1.90 12.72
CA GLN A 108 2.58 -2.12 14.16
C GLN A 108 3.99 -2.42 14.69
N ARG A 109 4.85 -3.06 13.88
CA ARG A 109 6.27 -3.26 14.21
C ARG A 109 7.04 -1.94 14.29
N VAL A 110 6.81 -1.04 13.33
CA VAL A 110 7.43 0.30 13.33
C VAL A 110 6.95 1.12 14.52
N LEU A 111 5.65 1.03 14.85
CA LEU A 111 5.03 1.80 15.93
C LEU A 111 5.28 1.20 17.33
N GLY A 112 5.65 -0.07 17.42
CA GLY A 112 5.77 -0.80 18.69
C GLY A 112 4.46 -0.99 19.44
N ARG A 113 3.30 -0.83 18.79
CA ARG A 113 1.97 -0.96 19.40
C ARG A 113 0.92 -1.42 18.39
N GLU A 114 -0.18 -1.96 18.90
CA GLU A 114 -1.38 -2.26 18.12
C GLU A 114 -2.01 -0.96 17.58
N ILE A 115 -2.52 -1.03 16.34
CA ILE A 115 -3.33 0.03 15.73
C ILE A 115 -4.80 -0.28 16.00
N LYS A 116 -5.54 0.70 16.53
CA LYS A 116 -6.99 0.66 16.64
C LYS A 116 -7.59 1.40 15.45
N TRP A 117 -8.59 0.81 14.79
CA TRP A 117 -9.26 1.45 13.66
C TRP A 117 -9.95 2.74 14.07
N ALA A 118 -10.13 3.66 13.11
CA ALA A 118 -10.61 5.01 13.38
C ALA A 118 -12.04 5.07 13.99
N TRP A 119 -12.82 3.99 13.87
CA TRP A 119 -14.15 3.84 14.48
C TRP A 119 -14.14 3.15 15.85
N ASN A 120 -13.00 2.60 16.28
CA ASN A 120 -12.84 1.92 17.55
C ASN A 120 -12.53 2.95 18.65
N THR A 121 -13.60 3.57 19.16
CA THR A 121 -13.55 4.49 20.30
C THR A 121 -14.15 3.84 21.56
N GLY A 122 -13.58 4.12 22.73
CA GLY A 122 -14.03 3.52 23.99
C GLY A 122 -13.74 2.01 24.03
N SER A 123 -14.77 1.19 24.29
CA SER A 123 -14.68 -0.27 24.34
C SER A 123 -15.04 -0.95 23.01
N ASN A 124 -15.19 -0.18 21.93
CA ASN A 124 -15.43 -0.75 20.59
C ASN A 124 -14.15 -1.38 20.03
N ASP A 125 -14.23 -2.63 19.59
CA ASP A 125 -13.13 -3.40 18.99
C ASP A 125 -13.63 -4.12 17.72
N GLU A 126 -14.49 -3.46 16.93
CA GLU A 126 -14.97 -4.00 15.67
C GLU A 126 -13.82 -4.14 14.65
N PRO A 127 -13.73 -5.28 13.94
CA PRO A 127 -12.69 -5.49 12.95
C PRO A 127 -12.96 -4.69 11.67
N LEU A 128 -11.91 -4.48 10.87
CA LEU A 128 -12.02 -4.06 9.48
C LEU A 128 -12.58 -5.23 8.67
N GLU A 129 -13.72 -5.03 8.03
CA GLU A 129 -14.32 -6.03 7.14
C GLU A 129 -13.68 -5.96 5.75
N ILE A 130 -13.39 -7.12 5.16
CA ILE A 130 -12.78 -7.19 3.84
C ILE A 130 -13.71 -7.97 2.92
N TYR A 131 -14.07 -7.38 1.79
CA TYR A 131 -14.90 -7.98 0.76
C TYR A 131 -14.05 -8.19 -0.51
N PRO A 132 -13.41 -9.37 -0.70
CA PRO A 132 -12.53 -9.60 -1.84
C PRO A 132 -13.27 -9.56 -3.18
N HIS A 133 -14.56 -9.94 -3.20
CA HIS A 133 -15.44 -9.90 -4.38
C HIS A 133 -16.63 -8.97 -4.08
N ALA A 134 -16.36 -7.69 -3.88
CA ALA A 134 -17.33 -6.71 -3.39
C ALA A 134 -18.46 -6.43 -4.39
N ASN A 135 -18.11 -6.08 -5.63
CA ASN A 135 -19.02 -5.70 -6.71
C ASN A 135 -18.36 -5.94 -8.08
N LYS A 136 -19.17 -5.89 -9.16
CA LYS A 136 -18.64 -5.83 -10.53
C LYS A 136 -18.20 -4.41 -10.85
N GLY A 137 -16.96 -4.25 -11.30
CA GLY A 137 -16.38 -2.99 -11.72
C GLY A 137 -14.85 -3.03 -11.72
N ARG A 138 -14.20 -1.86 -11.80
CA ARG A 138 -12.76 -1.73 -12.04
C ARG A 138 -12.09 -0.84 -10.98
N THR A 139 -12.46 -1.04 -9.72
CA THR A 139 -11.88 -0.28 -8.59
C THR A 139 -11.58 -1.18 -7.39
N ALA A 140 -10.79 -0.66 -6.47
CA ALA A 140 -10.78 -1.07 -5.08
C ALA A 140 -10.89 0.20 -4.23
N TYR A 141 -11.42 0.06 -3.01
CA TYR A 141 -11.55 1.21 -2.11
C TYR A 141 -11.69 0.81 -0.64
N TYR A 142 -11.13 1.64 0.22
CA TYR A 142 -11.48 1.74 1.64
C TYR A 142 -12.71 2.64 1.85
N ASP A 143 -13.59 2.27 2.77
CA ASP A 143 -14.73 3.10 3.20
C ASP A 143 -14.86 3.08 4.72
N ARG A 144 -14.65 4.24 5.35
CA ARG A 144 -14.75 4.41 6.81
C ARG A 144 -16.17 4.21 7.33
N SER A 145 -17.19 4.63 6.57
CA SER A 145 -18.59 4.52 6.98
C SER A 145 -19.06 3.07 7.01
N LEU A 146 -18.56 2.27 6.07
CA LEU A 146 -18.81 0.83 5.97
C LEU A 146 -17.81 0.00 6.78
N LYS A 147 -16.76 0.61 7.33
CA LYS A 147 -15.67 -0.05 8.08
C LYS A 147 -15.03 -1.18 7.25
N SER A 148 -14.83 -0.94 5.95
CA SER A 148 -14.51 -2.02 5.03
C SER A 148 -13.51 -1.68 3.94
N LEU A 149 -12.77 -2.71 3.50
CA LEU A 149 -12.08 -2.74 2.20
C LEU A 149 -12.95 -3.49 1.19
N ARG A 150 -13.09 -2.94 0.00
CA ARG A 150 -13.94 -3.48 -1.05
C ARG A 150 -13.16 -3.59 -2.35
N PHE A 151 -13.07 -4.82 -2.87
CA PHE A 151 -12.32 -5.12 -4.07
C PHE A 151 -13.29 -5.57 -5.16
N GLU A 152 -13.30 -4.84 -6.29
CA GLU A 152 -14.15 -5.19 -7.42
C GLU A 152 -13.48 -6.14 -8.39
N TYR A 153 -14.30 -6.69 -9.29
CA TYR A 153 -13.86 -7.58 -10.33
C TYR A 153 -14.55 -7.28 -11.66
N PHE A 154 -13.85 -7.58 -12.75
CA PHE A 154 -14.37 -7.38 -14.11
C PHE A 154 -13.85 -8.43 -15.07
N HIS A 155 -14.44 -8.47 -16.25
CA HIS A 155 -14.01 -9.35 -17.33
C HIS A 155 -13.46 -8.53 -18.50
N ILE A 156 -12.28 -8.91 -18.99
CA ILE A 156 -11.65 -8.31 -20.16
C ILE A 156 -12.05 -9.11 -21.38
N LEU A 157 -12.72 -8.44 -22.33
CA LEU A 157 -13.23 -9.05 -23.57
C LEU A 157 -14.03 -10.34 -23.29
N GLY A 158 -14.69 -10.39 -22.11
CA GLY A 158 -15.28 -11.59 -21.48
C GLY A 158 -14.46 -12.87 -21.59
N LYS A 159 -13.13 -12.76 -21.76
CA LYS A 159 -12.14 -13.84 -21.90
C LYS A 159 -11.28 -14.01 -20.66
N TYR A 160 -11.12 -12.98 -19.85
CA TYR A 160 -10.25 -13.02 -18.66
C TYR A 160 -10.93 -12.34 -17.49
N SER A 161 -11.04 -13.01 -16.36
CA SER A 161 -11.57 -12.44 -15.12
C SER A 161 -10.43 -11.83 -14.31
N VAL A 162 -10.56 -10.55 -13.97
CA VAL A 162 -9.63 -9.79 -13.15
C VAL A 162 -10.27 -9.50 -11.80
N PHE A 163 -9.55 -9.80 -10.72
CA PHE A 163 -9.99 -9.57 -9.35
C PHE A 163 -8.96 -8.68 -8.67
N SER A 164 -9.33 -7.45 -8.32
CA SER A 164 -8.38 -6.50 -7.73
C SER A 164 -7.83 -6.99 -6.38
N CYS A 165 -8.57 -7.85 -5.67
CA CYS A 165 -8.14 -8.50 -4.43
C CYS A 165 -6.96 -9.48 -4.57
N ARG A 166 -6.61 -9.88 -5.81
CA ARG A 166 -5.45 -10.74 -6.10
C ARG A 166 -4.17 -9.94 -6.27
N SER A 167 -4.26 -8.63 -6.45
CA SER A 167 -3.07 -7.80 -6.61
C SER A 167 -2.49 -7.42 -5.27
N LEU A 168 -1.20 -7.76 -5.07
CA LEU A 168 -0.51 -7.48 -3.81
C LEU A 168 -0.51 -5.98 -3.51
N ASP A 169 -0.18 -5.17 -4.52
CA ASP A 169 -0.06 -3.72 -4.42
C ASP A 169 -1.40 -3.00 -4.21
N VAL A 170 -2.48 -3.44 -4.86
CA VAL A 170 -3.83 -2.88 -4.67
C VAL A 170 -4.32 -3.18 -3.26
N VAL A 171 -4.18 -4.42 -2.79
CA VAL A 171 -4.61 -4.78 -1.43
C VAL A 171 -3.79 -4.03 -0.38
N SER A 172 -2.48 -3.86 -0.58
CA SER A 172 -1.66 -3.06 0.35
C SER A 172 -1.98 -1.58 0.31
N HIS A 173 -2.27 -1.01 -0.86
CA HIS A 173 -2.65 0.39 -1.03
C HIS A 173 -3.95 0.69 -0.26
N GLU A 174 -4.99 -0.11 -0.46
CA GLU A 174 -6.27 0.08 0.23
C GLU A 174 -6.17 -0.14 1.74
N THR A 175 -5.30 -1.07 2.16
CA THR A 175 -4.98 -1.24 3.58
C THR A 175 -4.28 0.00 4.14
N GLY A 176 -3.43 0.65 3.32
CA GLY A 176 -2.79 1.93 3.63
C GLY A 176 -3.81 3.01 3.99
N HIS A 177 -4.91 3.12 3.24
CA HIS A 177 -5.98 4.08 3.57
C HIS A 177 -6.60 3.82 4.95
N ALA A 178 -6.95 2.56 5.25
CA ALA A 178 -7.53 2.20 6.55
C ALA A 178 -6.57 2.48 7.72
N ILE A 179 -5.27 2.19 7.53
CA ILE A 179 -4.23 2.47 8.53
C ILE A 179 -4.02 3.98 8.68
N LEU A 180 -3.97 4.73 7.59
CA LEU A 180 -3.77 6.17 7.62
C LEU A 180 -4.95 6.86 8.32
N ASP A 181 -6.18 6.44 8.07
CA ASP A 181 -7.35 6.92 8.80
C ASP A 181 -7.31 6.56 10.29
N ALA A 182 -6.73 5.41 10.65
CA ALA A 182 -6.50 5.06 12.05
C ALA A 182 -5.43 5.93 12.74
N LEU A 183 -4.39 6.34 12.00
CA LEU A 183 -3.28 7.16 12.54
C LEU A 183 -3.59 8.65 12.56
N LYS A 184 -4.28 9.14 11.52
CA LYS A 184 -4.68 10.54 11.32
C LYS A 184 -6.16 10.61 10.91
N PRO A 185 -7.10 10.32 11.82
CA PRO A 185 -8.52 10.28 11.48
C PRO A 185 -9.06 11.60 10.93
N SER A 186 -8.45 12.74 11.28
CA SER A 186 -8.84 14.07 10.79
C SER A 186 -8.52 14.30 9.32
N TRP A 187 -7.59 13.54 8.73
CA TRP A 187 -7.27 13.65 7.32
C TRP A 187 -8.40 13.05 6.45
N ASN A 188 -9.15 12.09 6.97
CA ASN A 188 -10.32 11.51 6.31
C ASN A 188 -11.63 12.29 6.59
N ILE A 189 -11.62 13.28 7.48
CA ILE A 189 -12.85 14.00 7.87
C ILE A 189 -13.16 15.08 6.82
N THR A 190 -14.27 14.87 6.11
CA THR A 190 -15.11 15.97 5.62
C THR A 190 -15.87 16.54 6.82
N GLU A 191 -15.42 17.66 7.38
CA GLU A 191 -16.28 18.42 8.30
C GLU A 191 -17.58 18.77 7.55
N PRO A 192 -18.76 18.76 8.16
CA PRO A 192 -19.99 19.18 7.49
C PRO A 192 -19.80 20.57 6.85
N GLY A 193 -19.82 20.64 5.51
CA GLY A 193 -19.57 21.86 4.75
C GLY A 193 -18.14 22.05 4.22
N ARG A 194 -17.20 21.14 4.50
CA ARG A 194 -15.86 21.09 3.89
C ARG A 194 -15.64 19.80 3.10
N ARG A 195 -15.20 19.96 1.85
CA ARG A 195 -14.67 18.87 1.04
C ARG A 195 -13.17 18.70 1.36
N ILE A 196 -12.63 17.49 1.21
CA ILE A 196 -11.19 17.22 1.37
C ILE A 196 -10.42 18.08 0.35
N SER A 197 -9.40 18.81 0.83
CA SER A 197 -8.54 19.58 -0.07
C SER A 197 -7.81 18.62 -1.01
N LEU A 198 -7.61 19.05 -2.25
CA LEU A 198 -6.92 18.24 -3.25
C LEU A 198 -5.52 17.80 -2.78
N GLU A 199 -4.81 18.64 -2.04
CA GLU A 199 -3.48 18.31 -1.51
C GLU A 199 -3.52 17.21 -0.43
N ILE A 200 -4.50 17.23 0.48
CA ILE A 200 -4.65 16.17 1.49
C ILE A 200 -5.04 14.85 0.81
N ALA A 201 -5.91 14.91 -0.19
CA ALA A 201 -6.25 13.74 -1.00
C ALA A 201 -5.01 13.14 -1.69
N ALA A 202 -4.22 13.98 -2.35
CA ALA A 202 -2.99 13.55 -3.02
C ALA A 202 -1.95 13.02 -2.03
N LEU A 203 -1.91 13.58 -0.81
CA LEU A 203 -1.04 13.09 0.27
C LEU A 203 -1.45 11.68 0.69
N GLN A 204 -2.74 11.42 0.85
CA GLN A 204 -3.25 10.10 1.21
C GLN A 204 -2.92 9.07 0.13
N GLU A 205 -3.19 9.37 -1.14
CA GLU A 205 -2.85 8.50 -2.27
C GLU A 205 -1.33 8.20 -2.29
N ALA A 206 -0.48 9.21 -2.10
CA ALA A 206 0.96 9.04 -2.09
C ALA A 206 1.43 8.12 -0.95
N LEU A 207 0.88 8.30 0.26
CA LEU A 207 1.20 7.47 1.41
C LEU A 207 0.68 6.02 1.24
N CYS A 208 -0.41 5.82 0.50
CA CYS A 208 -0.93 4.49 0.17
C CYS A 208 -0.09 3.81 -0.92
N ASP A 209 0.40 4.55 -1.93
CA ASP A 209 1.40 4.04 -2.88
C ASP A 209 2.71 3.64 -2.15
N LEU A 210 3.18 4.49 -1.23
CA LEU A 210 4.35 4.18 -0.40
C LEU A 210 4.12 2.97 0.51
N THR A 211 2.89 2.76 0.98
CA THR A 211 2.51 1.54 1.72
C THR A 211 2.79 0.30 0.88
N SER A 212 2.42 0.32 -0.40
CA SER A 212 2.66 -0.79 -1.33
C SER A 212 4.13 -1.01 -1.62
N ILE A 213 4.90 0.06 -1.86
CA ILE A 213 6.37 0.00 -2.05
C ILE A 213 7.04 -0.66 -0.84
N PHE A 214 6.83 -0.10 0.36
CA PHE A 214 7.48 -0.61 1.56
C PHE A 214 6.96 -1.98 1.97
N PHE A 215 5.70 -2.30 1.64
CA PHE A 215 5.19 -3.65 1.84
C PHE A 215 5.91 -4.65 0.95
N ALA A 216 6.10 -4.37 -0.34
CA ALA A 216 6.90 -5.20 -1.24
C ALA A 216 8.34 -5.36 -0.73
N LEU A 217 8.97 -4.27 -0.28
CA LEU A 217 10.33 -4.28 0.30
C LEU A 217 10.42 -4.96 1.68
N SER A 218 9.29 -5.25 2.33
CA SER A 218 9.26 -6.08 3.53
C SER A 218 9.15 -7.59 3.22
N GLN A 219 9.03 -7.96 1.94
CA GLN A 219 9.02 -9.35 1.46
C GLN A 219 10.41 -9.72 0.94
N LEU A 220 11.19 -10.45 1.75
CA LEU A 220 12.59 -10.76 1.40
C LEU A 220 12.76 -11.41 0.01
N ASP A 221 11.81 -12.25 -0.41
CA ASP A 221 11.85 -12.88 -1.72
C ASP A 221 11.58 -11.90 -2.88
N LEU A 222 10.80 -10.85 -2.64
CA LEU A 222 10.65 -9.76 -3.61
C LEU A 222 11.85 -8.81 -3.59
N VAL A 223 12.46 -8.56 -2.43
CA VAL A 223 13.67 -7.74 -2.35
C VAL A 223 14.79 -8.35 -3.20
N GLU A 224 15.01 -9.66 -3.06
CA GLU A 224 15.94 -10.42 -3.89
C GLU A 224 15.62 -10.28 -5.39
N TYR A 225 14.34 -10.47 -5.74
CA TYR A 225 13.89 -10.34 -7.12
C TYR A 225 14.14 -8.92 -7.67
N ILE A 226 13.80 -7.87 -6.90
CA ILE A 226 13.98 -6.46 -7.29
C ILE A 226 15.46 -6.15 -7.53
N ILE A 227 16.36 -6.63 -6.66
CA ILE A 227 17.81 -6.50 -6.88
C ILE A 227 18.22 -7.16 -8.19
N SER A 228 17.73 -8.37 -8.47
CA SER A 228 18.05 -9.07 -9.71
C SER A 228 17.52 -8.36 -10.96
N GLU A 229 16.28 -7.87 -10.92
CA GLU A 229 15.59 -7.20 -12.03
C GLU A 229 16.25 -5.85 -12.36
N THR A 230 16.54 -5.07 -11.31
CA THR A 230 17.12 -3.73 -11.45
C THR A 230 18.64 -3.74 -11.60
N LYS A 231 19.28 -4.92 -11.47
CA LYS A 231 20.74 -5.06 -11.34
C LYS A 231 21.30 -4.17 -10.23
N ALA A 232 20.63 -4.19 -9.08
CA ALA A 232 20.92 -3.36 -7.92
C ALA A 232 20.94 -1.85 -8.22
N ASN A 233 20.20 -1.36 -9.21
CA ASN A 233 20.06 0.06 -9.50
C ASN A 233 18.60 0.46 -9.69
N LEU A 234 17.99 0.97 -8.62
CA LEU A 234 16.57 1.34 -8.58
C LEU A 234 16.23 2.52 -9.51
N HIS A 235 17.21 3.29 -9.99
CA HIS A 235 16.99 4.42 -10.92
C HIS A 235 16.99 4.02 -12.40
N HIS A 236 17.39 2.78 -12.73
CA HIS A 236 17.79 2.45 -14.09
C HIS A 236 16.62 2.22 -15.04
N VAL A 237 15.58 1.51 -14.59
CA VAL A 237 14.43 1.11 -15.40
C VAL A 237 13.19 0.95 -14.53
N ASP A 238 12.03 1.17 -15.16
CA ASP A 238 10.74 0.68 -14.71
C ASP A 238 10.85 -0.77 -14.20
N ASN A 239 10.31 -1.01 -13.01
CA ASN A 239 10.44 -2.27 -12.29
C ASN A 239 9.20 -2.55 -11.44
N ILE A 240 9.08 -3.78 -10.94
CA ILE A 240 7.88 -4.24 -10.21
C ILE A 240 7.62 -3.49 -8.91
N LEU A 241 8.58 -2.72 -8.41
CA LEU A 241 8.45 -1.91 -7.20
C LEU A 241 7.90 -0.52 -7.52
N ALA A 242 8.31 0.04 -8.66
CA ALA A 242 7.95 1.39 -9.09
C ALA A 242 6.58 1.46 -9.79
N ILE A 243 6.13 0.37 -10.41
CA ILE A 243 4.86 0.31 -11.16
C ILE A 243 3.76 -0.33 -10.30
N TRP A 244 2.56 0.28 -10.29
CA TRP A 244 1.41 -0.24 -9.54
C TRP A 244 0.13 -0.38 -10.37
N SER A 245 -0.74 -1.29 -9.94
CA SER A 245 -2.08 -1.50 -10.49
C SER A 245 -2.10 -1.92 -11.96
N GLU A 246 -1.14 -2.74 -12.38
CA GLU A 246 -1.02 -3.23 -13.75
C GLU A 246 -2.28 -3.92 -14.28
N GLN A 247 -3.02 -4.64 -13.44
CA GLN A 247 -4.29 -5.27 -13.83
C GLN A 247 -5.48 -4.33 -13.97
N LEU A 248 -5.43 -3.15 -13.35
CA LEU A 248 -6.56 -2.21 -13.39
C LEU A 248 -6.56 -1.33 -14.64
N GLU A 249 -5.49 -1.41 -15.45
CA GLU A 249 -5.44 -0.79 -16.76
C GLU A 249 -6.31 -1.50 -17.81
N VAL A 250 -6.60 -0.79 -18.90
CA VAL A 250 -7.39 -1.31 -20.03
C VAL A 250 -6.70 -2.51 -20.69
N ILE A 251 -5.37 -2.57 -20.63
CA ILE A 251 -4.54 -3.65 -21.16
C ILE A 251 -3.59 -4.12 -20.05
N PRO A 252 -3.90 -5.23 -19.35
CA PRO A 252 -3.01 -5.77 -18.32
C PRO A 252 -1.61 -6.06 -18.85
N GLY A 253 -0.59 -5.59 -18.14
CA GLY A 253 0.83 -5.79 -18.47
C GLY A 253 1.41 -4.77 -19.46
N TYR A 254 0.77 -3.61 -19.67
CA TYR A 254 1.28 -2.49 -20.47
C TYR A 254 1.30 -1.19 -19.66
N GLY A 255 2.25 -1.07 -18.73
CA GLY A 255 2.28 0.03 -17.77
C GLY A 255 1.28 -0.20 -16.64
N GLY A 256 1.64 0.24 -15.44
CA GLY A 256 0.70 0.32 -14.32
C GLY A 256 0.09 1.71 -14.26
N ALA A 257 -1.03 1.83 -13.56
CA ALA A 257 -1.79 3.08 -13.43
C ALA A 257 -0.93 4.25 -12.91
N ARG A 258 0.16 3.94 -12.20
CA ARG A 258 1.11 4.90 -11.61
C ARG A 258 2.53 4.34 -11.63
N ASN A 259 3.53 5.23 -11.68
CA ASN A 259 4.95 4.88 -11.70
C ASN A 259 5.78 5.81 -10.78
N ALA A 260 6.54 5.26 -9.84
CA ALA A 260 7.46 5.99 -8.95
C ALA A 260 8.64 6.64 -9.70
N ILE A 261 9.12 5.97 -10.75
CA ILE A 261 10.23 6.42 -11.59
C ILE A 261 9.67 7.41 -12.61
N ASN A 262 9.48 8.64 -12.16
CA ASN A 262 9.01 9.77 -12.96
C ASN A 262 9.79 11.02 -12.55
N ASN A 263 9.67 12.12 -13.30
CA ASN A 263 10.30 13.41 -12.97
C ASN A 263 9.26 14.50 -12.65
N TYR A 264 8.05 14.11 -12.22
CA TYR A 264 6.98 15.06 -11.94
C TYR A 264 7.36 16.00 -10.80
N LYS A 265 7.06 17.27 -11.01
CA LYS A 265 7.21 18.35 -10.03
C LYS A 265 5.86 18.95 -9.70
N LEU A 266 5.74 19.48 -8.49
CA LEU A 266 4.49 20.03 -8.00
C LEU A 266 3.95 21.16 -8.88
N GLY A 267 4.81 21.99 -9.48
CA GLY A 267 4.43 23.07 -10.41
C GLY A 267 3.99 22.61 -11.80
N GLU A 268 4.25 21.36 -12.18
CA GLU A 268 4.06 20.85 -13.56
C GLU A 268 2.86 19.89 -13.69
N VAL A 269 2.35 19.36 -12.57
CA VAL A 269 1.22 18.44 -12.54
C VAL A 269 -0.12 19.15 -12.62
N ASP A 270 -1.11 18.49 -13.22
CA ASP A 270 -2.49 18.97 -13.27
C ASP A 270 -3.21 18.75 -11.92
N SER A 271 -4.51 19.05 -11.87
CA SER A 271 -5.31 18.92 -10.65
C SER A 271 -5.82 17.48 -10.40
N GLU A 272 -5.30 16.48 -11.12
CA GLU A 272 -5.67 15.09 -10.92
C GLU A 272 -4.92 14.55 -9.69
N VAL A 273 -5.68 13.98 -8.74
CA VAL A 273 -5.16 13.62 -7.41
C VAL A 273 -4.04 12.59 -7.47
N HIS A 274 -4.15 11.59 -8.36
CA HIS A 274 -3.14 10.54 -8.52
C HIS A 274 -1.89 11.05 -9.26
N ARG A 275 -2.00 12.11 -10.07
CA ARG A 275 -0.85 12.77 -10.68
C ARG A 275 -0.08 13.59 -9.66
N ILE A 276 -0.77 14.30 -8.77
CA ILE A 276 -0.14 15.05 -7.68
C ILE A 276 0.53 14.10 -6.69
N SER A 277 -0.11 12.97 -6.35
CA SER A 277 0.45 11.99 -5.41
C SER A 277 1.81 11.45 -5.87
N GLN A 278 1.98 11.21 -7.17
CA GLN A 278 3.23 10.71 -7.76
C GLN A 278 4.43 11.64 -7.57
N VAL A 279 4.21 12.94 -7.27
CA VAL A 279 5.29 13.88 -6.93
C VAL A 279 5.93 13.49 -5.60
N LEU A 280 5.11 13.25 -4.55
CA LEU A 280 5.60 12.83 -3.24
C LEU A 280 6.10 11.39 -3.25
N THR A 281 5.37 10.49 -3.91
CA THR A 281 5.79 9.09 -4.04
C THR A 281 7.16 8.99 -4.72
N GLY A 282 7.36 9.73 -5.82
CA GLY A 282 8.64 9.81 -6.51
C GLY A 282 9.77 10.40 -5.65
N ALA A 283 9.49 11.48 -4.89
CA ALA A 283 10.49 12.08 -4.00
C ALA A 283 11.03 11.09 -2.95
N VAL A 284 10.14 10.28 -2.36
CA VAL A 284 10.51 9.27 -1.36
C VAL A 284 11.18 8.05 -2.03
N TYR A 285 10.75 7.67 -3.23
CA TYR A 285 11.40 6.61 -4.01
C TYR A 285 12.84 6.97 -4.39
N ASP A 286 13.06 8.18 -4.91
CA ASP A 286 14.40 8.67 -5.25
C ASP A 286 15.31 8.70 -4.02
N THR A 287 14.76 9.15 -2.89
CA THR A 287 15.46 9.14 -1.60
C THR A 287 15.85 7.73 -1.18
N LEU A 288 14.94 6.75 -1.28
CA LEU A 288 15.23 5.34 -1.01
C LEU A 288 16.35 4.83 -1.92
N ALA A 289 16.28 5.12 -3.22
CA ALA A 289 17.27 4.71 -4.20
C ALA A 289 18.65 5.33 -3.95
N ASP A 290 18.71 6.61 -3.60
CA ASP A 290 19.95 7.33 -3.31
C ASP A 290 20.61 6.80 -2.03
N ILE A 291 19.84 6.60 -0.96
CA ILE A 291 20.35 6.06 0.30
C ILE A 291 20.79 4.60 0.11
N PHE A 292 20.03 3.81 -0.65
CA PHE A 292 20.44 2.46 -1.02
C PHE A 292 21.78 2.48 -1.76
N ASN A 293 21.90 3.33 -2.79
CA ASN A 293 23.14 3.48 -3.55
C ASN A 293 24.33 3.91 -2.68
N ALA A 294 24.11 4.81 -1.71
CA ALA A 294 25.15 5.26 -0.78
C ALA A 294 25.58 4.17 0.22
N ASN A 295 24.72 3.20 0.52
CA ASN A 295 24.99 2.11 1.46
C ASN A 295 25.47 0.82 0.81
N LYS A 296 25.33 0.69 -0.51
CA LYS A 296 25.78 -0.52 -1.23
C LYS A 296 27.27 -0.74 -1.03
N ASN A 297 27.60 -1.95 -0.64
CA ASN A 297 28.97 -2.42 -0.59
C ASN A 297 29.01 -3.95 -0.81
N PRO A 298 28.83 -4.41 -2.07
CA PRO A 298 28.61 -5.83 -2.38
C PRO A 298 29.79 -6.74 -2.01
N GLU A 299 30.97 -6.18 -1.74
CA GLU A 299 32.11 -6.96 -1.23
C GLU A 299 31.93 -7.39 0.24
N PHE A 300 31.09 -6.69 1.01
CA PHE A 300 30.94 -6.90 2.46
C PHE A 300 29.50 -7.19 2.89
N ARG A 301 28.51 -6.77 2.11
CA ARG A 301 27.10 -6.96 2.41
C ARG A 301 26.29 -7.24 1.15
N ASP A 302 25.38 -8.18 1.25
CA ASP A 302 24.44 -8.50 0.19
C ASP A 302 23.55 -7.28 -0.16
N ASP A 303 23.32 -7.05 -1.45
CA ASP A 303 22.54 -5.90 -1.92
C ASP A 303 21.07 -6.00 -1.52
N ALA A 304 20.50 -7.21 -1.46
CA ALA A 304 19.12 -7.41 -1.01
C ALA A 304 18.99 -7.17 0.50
N GLU A 305 19.96 -7.62 1.31
CA GLU A 305 20.01 -7.27 2.73
C GLU A 305 20.11 -5.75 2.93
N THR A 306 20.96 -5.08 2.13
CA THR A 306 21.14 -3.63 2.18
C THR A 306 19.85 -2.88 1.83
N LEU A 307 19.21 -3.26 0.72
CA LEU A 307 17.93 -2.68 0.31
C LEU A 307 16.83 -2.91 1.35
N TYR A 308 16.75 -4.13 1.91
CA TYR A 308 15.80 -4.43 2.97
C TYR A 308 16.00 -3.48 4.16
N LEU A 309 17.22 -3.32 4.67
CA LEU A 309 17.47 -2.49 5.85
C LEU A 309 17.24 -0.99 5.61
N VAL A 310 17.67 -0.48 4.46
CA VAL A 310 17.40 0.90 4.07
C VAL A 310 15.88 1.12 3.96
N SER A 311 15.15 0.19 3.34
CA SER A 311 13.70 0.30 3.23
C SER A 311 13.00 0.32 4.59
N GLN A 312 13.42 -0.50 5.55
CA GLN A 312 12.85 -0.52 6.90
C GLN A 312 13.10 0.81 7.63
N TYR A 313 14.28 1.40 7.44
CA TYR A 313 14.60 2.71 8.01
C TYR A 313 13.72 3.81 7.42
N ILE A 314 13.63 3.90 6.08
CA ILE A 314 12.84 4.95 5.41
C ILE A 314 11.35 4.79 5.68
N LEU A 315 10.82 3.55 5.69
CA LEU A 315 9.47 3.27 6.17
C LEU A 315 9.24 3.85 7.58
N GLY A 316 10.19 3.63 8.49
CA GLY A 316 10.15 4.18 9.84
C GLY A 316 10.17 5.71 9.88
N VAL A 317 10.94 6.35 9.01
CA VAL A 317 10.97 7.82 8.86
C VAL A 317 9.63 8.34 8.33
N VAL A 318 9.06 7.73 7.29
CA VAL A 318 7.77 8.11 6.70
C VAL A 318 6.62 7.96 7.70
N ILE A 319 6.55 6.84 8.43
CA ILE A 319 5.49 6.64 9.43
C ILE A 319 5.60 7.66 10.56
N ARG A 320 6.81 7.92 11.07
CA ARG A 320 7.02 8.91 12.12
C ARG A 320 6.76 10.34 11.63
N SER A 321 7.06 10.67 10.37
CA SER A 321 6.76 12.00 9.82
C SER A 321 5.26 12.21 9.69
N VAL A 322 4.50 11.21 9.23
CA VAL A 322 3.03 11.24 9.22
C VAL A 322 2.49 11.49 10.62
N ILE A 323 2.97 10.76 11.64
CA ILE A 323 2.50 10.94 13.03
C ILE A 323 2.77 12.35 13.56
N ASN A 324 3.94 12.92 13.28
CA ASN A 324 4.32 14.25 13.77
C ASN A 324 3.75 15.39 12.89
N SER A 325 3.18 15.08 11.73
CA SER A 325 2.58 16.08 10.86
C SER A 325 1.29 16.66 11.44
N PRO A 326 0.93 17.91 11.09
CA PRO A 326 -0.29 18.56 11.59
C PRO A 326 -1.57 17.74 11.37
N GLU A 327 -2.49 17.80 12.33
CA GLU A 327 -3.80 17.14 12.22
C GLU A 327 -4.70 17.78 11.16
N ILE A 328 -4.50 19.07 10.87
CA ILE A 328 -5.35 19.87 9.98
C ILE A 328 -4.45 20.73 9.09
N LYS A 329 -4.81 20.88 7.81
CA LYS A 329 -4.04 21.63 6.80
C LYS A 329 -2.60 21.12 6.62
N VAL A 330 -2.39 19.81 6.74
CA VAL A 330 -1.12 19.18 6.38
C VAL A 330 -0.82 19.39 4.89
N SER A 331 0.45 19.64 4.59
CA SER A 331 1.00 19.77 3.24
C SER A 331 2.07 18.72 2.98
N PHE A 332 2.50 18.57 1.73
CA PHE A 332 3.66 17.72 1.41
C PHE A 332 4.94 18.23 2.09
N ALA A 333 5.07 19.55 2.25
CA ALA A 333 6.21 20.19 2.88
C ALA A 333 6.30 19.88 4.39
N ASP A 334 5.16 19.73 5.08
CA ASP A 334 5.16 19.34 6.50
C ASP A 334 5.74 17.94 6.67
N VAL A 335 5.29 16.99 5.85
CA VAL A 335 5.80 15.61 5.85
C VAL A 335 7.29 15.59 5.50
N ALA A 336 7.70 16.35 4.48
CA ALA A 336 9.10 16.48 4.06
C ALA A 336 10.01 16.98 5.19
N ASN A 337 9.61 18.07 5.83
CA ASN A 337 10.37 18.70 6.91
C ASN A 337 10.47 17.79 8.13
N GLU A 338 9.40 17.06 8.46
CA GLU A 338 9.44 16.04 9.50
C GLU A 338 10.38 14.88 9.14
N MET A 339 10.38 14.41 7.88
CA MET A 339 11.32 13.37 7.44
C MET A 339 12.78 13.84 7.59
N ILE A 340 13.09 15.08 7.19
CA ILE A 340 14.43 15.67 7.34
C ILE A 340 14.80 15.78 8.82
N ARG A 341 13.92 16.33 9.66
CA ARG A 341 14.14 16.52 11.11
C ARG A 341 14.43 15.18 11.79
N ILE A 342 13.56 14.19 11.59
CA ILE A 342 13.67 12.86 12.18
C ILE A 342 14.97 12.17 11.73
N THR A 343 15.30 12.26 10.44
CA THR A 343 16.51 11.63 9.89
C THR A 343 17.78 12.23 10.48
N LYS A 344 17.80 13.54 10.75
CA LYS A 344 18.91 14.21 11.46
C LYS A 344 19.00 13.79 12.92
N GLU A 345 17.86 13.66 13.60
CA GLU A 345 17.80 13.21 15.01
C GLU A 345 18.26 11.77 15.18
N ASP A 346 18.00 10.92 14.19
CA ASP A 346 18.52 9.54 14.14
C ASP A 346 20.02 9.48 13.81
N GLY A 347 20.66 10.62 13.53
CA GLY A 347 22.11 10.73 13.27
C GLY A 347 22.53 10.64 11.81
N HIS A 348 21.60 10.60 10.87
CA HIS A 348 21.86 10.42 9.44
C HIS A 348 21.83 11.74 8.65
N GLN A 349 22.84 12.59 8.84
CA GLN A 349 22.89 13.91 8.19
C GLN A 349 22.94 13.84 6.66
N ASP A 350 23.64 12.84 6.13
CA ASP A 350 23.73 12.52 4.71
C ASP A 350 22.37 12.10 4.13
N TYR A 351 21.63 11.24 4.83
CA TYR A 351 20.29 10.81 4.37
C TYR A 351 19.30 11.97 4.38
N ALA A 352 19.39 12.84 5.39
CA ALA A 352 18.57 14.04 5.47
C ALA A 352 18.84 14.99 4.29
N GLU A 353 20.07 15.01 3.78
CA GLU A 353 20.42 15.79 2.59
C GLU A 353 19.87 15.18 1.30
N PHE A 354 19.90 13.84 1.13
CA PHE A 354 19.22 13.18 0.02
C PHE A 354 17.71 13.49 0.02
N ILE A 355 17.05 13.39 1.19
CA ILE A 355 15.65 13.80 1.34
C ILE A 355 15.47 15.25 0.89
N ARG A 356 16.28 16.17 1.41
CA ARG A 356 16.15 17.60 1.08
C ARG A 356 16.30 17.85 -0.43
N ILE A 357 17.31 17.27 -1.07
CA ILE A 357 17.59 17.44 -2.50
C ILE A 357 16.43 16.94 -3.35
N ASN A 358 15.94 15.72 -3.10
CA ASN A 358 14.86 15.13 -3.88
C ASN A 358 13.56 15.91 -3.70
N PHE A 359 13.25 16.39 -2.49
CA PHE A 359 12.05 17.18 -2.24
C PHE A 359 12.13 18.60 -2.85
N ILE A 360 13.34 19.18 -2.98
CA ILE A 360 13.54 20.43 -3.73
C ILE A 360 13.39 20.20 -5.24
N TYR A 361 13.99 19.13 -5.77
CA TYR A 361 13.89 18.78 -7.18
C TYR A 361 12.44 18.63 -7.65
N ARG A 362 11.61 18.04 -6.79
CA ARG A 362 10.17 17.79 -6.97
C ARG A 362 9.30 19.02 -6.69
N GLU A 363 9.91 20.15 -6.34
CA GLU A 363 9.23 21.41 -5.95
C GLU A 363 8.26 21.25 -4.78
N ILE A 364 8.52 20.33 -3.86
CA ILE A 364 7.80 20.22 -2.58
C ILE A 364 8.35 21.26 -1.61
N LEU A 365 9.68 21.39 -1.56
CA LEU A 365 10.41 22.36 -0.76
C LEU A 365 11.13 23.39 -1.62
N THR A 366 11.29 24.60 -1.10
CA THR A 366 12.25 25.58 -1.61
C THR A 366 13.66 25.26 -1.10
N THR A 367 14.67 25.94 -1.65
CA THR A 367 16.08 25.80 -1.19
C THR A 367 16.26 26.07 0.29
N ASP A 368 15.42 26.93 0.86
CA ASP A 368 15.45 27.35 2.26
C ASP A 368 14.60 26.44 3.17
N GLY A 369 13.98 25.38 2.61
CA GLY A 369 13.15 24.42 3.34
C GLY A 369 11.71 24.86 3.58
N ALA A 370 11.27 25.97 2.96
CA ALA A 370 9.87 26.39 3.01
C ALA A 370 9.03 25.58 2.02
N ALA A 371 7.71 25.54 2.21
CA ALA A 371 6.79 24.98 1.22
C ALA A 371 6.87 25.77 -0.10
N SER A 372 6.91 25.06 -1.23
CA SER A 372 6.80 25.68 -2.54
C SER A 372 5.44 26.35 -2.75
N THR A 373 5.43 27.49 -3.44
CA THR A 373 4.18 28.22 -3.77
C THR A 373 3.70 27.94 -5.20
N HIS A 374 4.36 27.03 -5.94
CA HIS A 374 4.14 26.86 -7.38
C HIS A 374 2.74 26.36 -7.75
N ASN A 375 2.02 25.70 -6.84
CA ASN A 375 0.61 25.38 -6.99
C ASN A 375 -0.11 25.36 -5.63
N ASN A 376 -0.92 26.39 -5.35
CA ASN A 376 -1.75 26.41 -4.15
C ASN A 376 -3.04 25.60 -4.38
N PHE A 377 -2.98 24.29 -4.20
CA PHE A 377 -4.13 23.38 -4.31
C PHE A 377 -5.11 23.50 -3.13
N SER A 378 -4.83 24.32 -2.11
CA SER A 378 -5.65 24.40 -0.90
C SER A 378 -7.09 24.88 -1.14
N HIS A 379 -7.34 25.55 -2.26
CA HIS A 379 -8.69 26.00 -2.66
C HIS A 379 -9.38 25.03 -3.62
N LEU A 380 -8.67 24.03 -4.14
CA LEU A 380 -9.18 23.05 -5.09
C LEU A 380 -9.72 21.82 -4.35
N ILE A 381 -10.79 21.28 -4.92
CA ILE A 381 -11.51 20.11 -4.39
C ILE A 381 -11.07 18.89 -5.20
N ALA A 382 -10.80 17.79 -4.51
CA ALA A 382 -10.47 16.53 -5.15
C ALA A 382 -11.60 16.04 -6.09
N ASP A 383 -11.23 15.71 -7.34
CA ASP A 383 -12.06 14.98 -8.31
C ASP A 383 -11.42 13.61 -8.53
N TYR A 384 -12.03 12.55 -7.98
CA TYR A 384 -11.53 11.18 -8.10
C TYR A 384 -11.95 10.59 -9.45
N LYS A 385 -11.15 10.82 -10.48
CA LYS A 385 -11.23 10.09 -11.77
C LYS A 385 -10.15 9.01 -11.81
N GLY A 386 -10.40 7.86 -11.22
CA GLY A 386 -9.44 6.75 -11.18
C GLY A 386 -9.90 5.56 -10.34
N CYS A 387 -9.04 4.54 -10.26
CA CYS A 387 -9.31 3.24 -9.65
C CYS A 387 -9.50 3.25 -8.13
N CYS A 388 -9.27 4.38 -7.44
CA CYS A 388 -9.46 4.54 -6.00
C CYS A 388 -10.82 5.23 -5.75
N GLY A 389 -11.86 4.45 -5.45
CA GLY A 389 -13.24 4.95 -5.25
C GLY A 389 -13.52 5.52 -3.86
N THR A 390 -12.49 5.67 -3.03
CA THR A 390 -12.46 5.82 -1.55
C THR A 390 -13.40 6.89 -0.98
N LEU A 391 -13.87 7.85 -1.78
CA LEU A 391 -14.71 8.98 -1.32
C LEU A 391 -15.95 9.27 -2.18
N ASN A 392 -16.29 8.42 -3.16
CA ASN A 392 -17.52 8.56 -3.96
C ASN A 392 -18.80 8.08 -3.23
N GLY A 393 -18.73 7.82 -1.92
CA GLY A 393 -19.85 7.35 -1.09
C GLY A 393 -21.05 8.32 -0.96
N ALA A 394 -21.00 9.49 -1.59
CA ALA A 394 -22.15 10.37 -1.73
C ALA A 394 -22.66 10.36 -3.19
N ALA A 395 -23.68 9.54 -3.43
CA ALA A 395 -24.55 9.50 -4.60
C ALA A 395 -24.10 8.66 -5.80
N VAL A 396 -24.47 7.37 -5.81
CA VAL A 396 -25.34 6.81 -6.88
C VAL A 396 -26.24 5.72 -6.28
N SER A 397 -27.34 6.13 -5.65
CA SER A 397 -28.56 5.31 -5.68
C SER A 397 -29.29 5.64 -6.98
N LYS A 398 -29.31 4.70 -7.92
CA LYS A 398 -30.40 4.58 -8.89
C LYS A 398 -30.79 3.12 -9.00
#